data_AF-A0A4Y9ZSF9-F1
#
_entry.id   AF-A0A4Y9ZSF9-F1
#
_cell.length_a   1.000
_cell.length_b   1.000
_cell.length_c   1.000
_cell.angle_alpha   90.00
_cell.angle_beta   90.00
_cell.angle_gamma   90.00
#
_symmetry.space_group_name_H-M   'P 1'
#
loop_
_entity.id
_entity.type
_entity.pdbx_description
1 polymer ?
#
loop_
_entity_poly.entity_id
_entity_poly.type
_entity_poly.pdbx_seq_one_letter_code
_entity_poly.pdbx_strand_id
1 'polypeptide(L)'
;MDLLLPSHFLSQPRPDTVDGPPAGVVDTTTLAAHDYDVDTRTGFMPPEPPMTRLPGLFEPWEVLLDEAQVQSLQLGRKPDITDAEKETSESWRARVRELPTIPTTVLMQSELLLRRAHHVLAWLMHFYIHSLPPDDADVHIPAPITIPLLQICVQLQLPPVVTYSDDVLYNWALKQPSTQTPPSPDNLRSLTLFSGTPDEEAFYITSARCELRGVAALDIMRDWVVPRPETFHDMLAG
;
A
#
# COMPACT_ATOMS: atom_id res chain seq x y z
N MET A 1 -19.96 -4.54 2.96
CA MET A 1 -18.86 -3.57 2.76
C MET A 1 -19.27 -2.34 3.53
N ASP A 2 -18.81 -2.20 4.76
CA ASP A 2 -19.07 -0.98 5.53
C ASP A 2 -18.12 0.09 4.99
N LEU A 3 -18.69 1.03 4.24
CA LEU A 3 -18.00 2.21 3.75
C LEU A 3 -17.61 3.05 4.97
N LEU A 4 -16.38 3.55 5.00
CA LEU A 4 -15.92 4.49 6.02
C LEU A 4 -16.95 5.62 6.19
N LEU A 5 -17.16 6.06 7.44
CA LEU A 5 -18.08 7.16 7.72
C LEU A 5 -17.69 8.39 6.87
N PRO A 6 -18.65 9.20 6.39
CA PRO A 6 -18.35 10.42 5.64
C PRO A 6 -17.46 11.41 6.41
N SER A 7 -17.49 11.36 7.74
CA SER A 7 -16.65 12.17 8.62
C SER A 7 -15.24 11.59 8.84
N HIS A 8 -14.95 10.40 8.31
CA HIS A 8 -13.62 9.80 8.38
C HIS A 8 -12.67 10.60 7.47
N PHE A 9 -11.47 10.90 7.92
CA PHE A 9 -10.55 11.78 7.20
C PHE A 9 -10.07 11.20 5.86
N LEU A 10 -9.89 9.89 5.74
CA LEU A 10 -9.65 9.22 4.44
C LEU A 10 -10.84 9.31 3.45
N SER A 11 -11.99 9.78 3.93
CA SER A 11 -13.15 10.13 3.10
C SER A 11 -13.17 11.63 2.74
N GLN A 12 -12.25 12.44 3.28
CA GLN A 12 -12.11 13.86 2.98
C GLN A 12 -11.15 14.06 1.80
N PRO A 13 -11.37 15.08 0.95
CA PRO A 13 -10.45 15.40 -0.14
C PRO A 13 -9.12 15.90 0.42
N ARG A 14 -8.00 15.36 -0.10
CA ARG A 14 -6.67 15.93 0.14
C ARG A 14 -6.59 17.33 -0.49
N PRO A 15 -5.83 18.27 0.10
CA PRO A 15 -5.55 19.55 -0.54
C PRO A 15 -4.93 19.33 -1.92
N ASP A 16 -5.54 19.92 -2.95
CA ASP A 16 -5.07 19.80 -4.33
C ASP A 16 -3.69 20.47 -4.48
N THR A 17 -2.76 19.81 -5.17
CA THR A 17 -1.40 20.33 -5.37
C THR A 17 -1.33 21.54 -6.29
N VAL A 18 -2.38 21.75 -7.08
CA VAL A 18 -2.44 22.82 -8.09
C VAL A 18 -2.90 24.14 -7.46
N ASP A 19 -3.82 24.08 -6.49
CA ASP A 19 -4.47 25.28 -5.95
C ASP A 19 -3.91 25.71 -4.58
N GLY A 20 -3.15 24.84 -3.91
CA GLY A 20 -2.65 25.11 -2.56
C GLY A 20 -3.78 25.29 -1.54
N PRO A 21 -3.47 25.50 -0.24
CA PRO A 21 -4.50 25.84 0.73
C PRO A 21 -5.12 27.21 0.37
N PRO A 22 -6.46 27.37 0.43
CA PRO A 22 -7.10 28.63 0.10
C PRO A 22 -6.59 29.78 1.00
N ALA A 23 -6.40 30.96 0.40
CA ALA A 23 -5.87 32.13 1.08
C ALA A 23 -6.72 32.50 2.31
N GLY A 24 -6.10 32.50 3.50
CA GLY A 24 -6.74 32.81 4.78
C GLY A 24 -6.93 31.61 5.72
N VAL A 25 -6.53 30.40 5.32
CA VAL A 25 -6.41 29.27 6.25
C VAL A 25 -5.16 29.48 7.10
N VAL A 26 -5.37 29.59 8.42
CA VAL A 26 -4.27 29.58 9.40
C VAL A 26 -3.45 28.33 9.16
N ASP A 27 -2.13 28.47 9.12
CA ASP A 27 -1.23 27.32 9.13
C ASP A 27 -1.48 26.50 10.41
N THR A 28 -2.25 25.43 10.25
CA THR A 28 -2.51 24.43 11.28
C THR A 28 -1.61 23.23 11.03
N THR A 29 -0.29 23.41 10.84
CA THR A 29 0.68 22.34 11.13
C THR A 29 0.55 21.97 12.61
N THR A 30 -0.48 21.21 12.85
CA THR A 30 -0.91 20.68 14.11
C THR A 30 0.02 19.50 14.39
N LEU A 31 0.48 19.34 15.64
CA LEU A 31 1.25 18.16 16.07
C LEU A 31 0.32 16.94 16.24
N ALA A 32 -0.95 17.04 15.84
CA ALA A 32 -1.86 15.91 15.89
C ALA A 32 -1.42 14.87 14.88
N ALA A 33 -1.16 13.66 15.36
CA ALA A 33 -0.77 12.50 14.56
C ALA A 33 -1.68 12.31 13.33
N HIS A 34 -2.97 12.64 13.49
CA HIS A 34 -4.00 12.54 12.47
C HIS A 34 -3.75 13.40 11.22
N ASP A 35 -3.05 14.54 11.31
CA ASP A 35 -2.78 15.39 10.14
C ASP A 35 -1.64 14.85 9.26
N TYR A 36 -0.94 13.83 9.75
CA TYR A 36 0.14 13.12 9.05
C TYR A 36 -0.23 11.67 8.72
N ASP A 37 -1.53 11.34 8.72
CA ASP A 37 -2.03 9.96 8.56
C ASP A 37 -1.45 8.96 9.58
N VAL A 38 -1.13 9.44 10.79
CA VAL A 38 -0.62 8.62 11.89
C VAL A 38 -1.75 8.36 12.89
N ASP A 39 -2.10 7.10 13.07
CA ASP A 39 -3.01 6.66 14.12
C ASP A 39 -2.27 6.59 15.47
N THR A 40 -2.91 7.04 16.54
CA THR A 40 -2.29 7.07 17.88
C THR A 40 -2.10 5.69 18.50
N ARG A 41 -2.69 4.64 17.94
CA ARG A 41 -2.69 3.27 18.46
C ARG A 41 -1.98 2.29 17.53
N THR A 42 -1.97 2.57 16.22
CA THR A 42 -1.32 1.74 15.19
C THR A 42 -0.17 2.43 14.47
N GLY A 43 0.08 3.72 14.72
CA GLY A 43 1.16 4.46 14.09
C GLY A 43 0.85 4.68 12.62
N PHE A 44 1.78 4.35 11.72
CA PHE A 44 1.54 4.43 10.28
C PHE A 44 0.74 3.24 9.73
N MET A 45 0.52 2.19 10.52
CA MET A 45 -0.37 1.11 10.13
C MET A 45 -1.83 1.60 10.17
N PRO A 46 -2.66 1.27 9.16
CA PRO A 46 -4.07 1.63 9.21
C PRO A 46 -4.75 0.94 10.40
N PRO A 47 -5.70 1.62 11.07
CA PRO A 47 -6.38 1.08 12.25
C PRO A 47 -7.32 -0.10 11.91
N GLU A 48 -7.78 -0.16 10.65
CA GLU A 48 -8.59 -1.23 10.10
C GLU A 48 -7.80 -2.04 9.07
N PRO A 49 -8.11 -3.35 8.91
CA PRO A 49 -7.51 -4.16 7.85
C PRO A 49 -7.68 -3.51 6.46
N PRO A 50 -6.61 -3.42 5.66
CA PRO A 50 -6.66 -2.93 4.30
C PRO A 50 -7.70 -3.65 3.44
N MET A 51 -8.19 -2.95 2.41
CA MET A 51 -9.04 -3.54 1.39
C MET A 51 -8.29 -4.71 0.72
N THR A 52 -8.93 -5.88 0.69
CA THR A 52 -8.31 -7.10 0.18
C THR A 52 -8.53 -7.31 -1.31
N ARG A 53 -9.52 -6.63 -1.91
CA ARG A 53 -9.86 -6.78 -3.32
C ARG A 53 -10.63 -5.57 -3.85
N LEU A 54 -10.30 -5.11 -5.06
CA LEU A 54 -11.06 -4.10 -5.79
C LEU A 54 -12.38 -4.67 -6.33
N PRO A 55 -13.49 -3.92 -6.25
CA PRO A 55 -14.78 -4.39 -6.74
C PRO A 55 -15.01 -4.10 -8.23
N GLY A 56 -15.93 -4.87 -8.83
CA GLY A 56 -16.61 -4.49 -10.07
C GLY A 56 -15.69 -4.41 -11.28
N LEU A 57 -15.60 -3.22 -11.88
CA LEU A 57 -14.86 -3.01 -13.14
C LEU A 57 -13.37 -3.31 -13.03
N PHE A 58 -12.80 -3.30 -11.83
CA PHE A 58 -11.37 -3.49 -11.58
C PHE A 58 -10.99 -4.95 -11.26
N GLU A 59 -11.98 -5.84 -11.15
CA GLU A 59 -11.78 -7.28 -10.91
C GLU A 59 -10.77 -7.94 -11.88
N PRO A 60 -10.68 -7.56 -13.17
CA PRO A 60 -9.68 -8.16 -14.07
C PRO A 60 -8.23 -7.96 -13.62
N TRP A 61 -7.89 -6.86 -12.93
CA TRP A 61 -6.55 -6.65 -12.38
C TRP A 61 -6.27 -7.61 -11.23
N GLU A 62 -7.25 -7.78 -10.34
CA GLU A 62 -7.16 -8.69 -9.19
C GLU A 62 -7.01 -10.15 -9.64
N VAL A 63 -7.77 -10.57 -10.67
CA VAL A 63 -7.65 -11.92 -11.25
C VAL A 63 -6.24 -12.17 -11.80
N LEU A 64 -5.65 -11.22 -12.51
CA LEU A 64 -4.27 -11.40 -13.00
C LEU A 64 -3.24 -11.45 -11.87
N LEU A 65 -3.47 -10.72 -10.77
CA LEU A 65 -2.60 -10.75 -9.60
C LEU A 65 -2.69 -12.10 -8.89
N ASP A 66 -3.91 -12.63 -8.70
CA ASP A 66 -4.12 -13.96 -8.14
C ASP A 66 -3.44 -15.03 -9.00
N GLU A 67 -3.58 -14.95 -10.32
CA GLU A 67 -2.95 -15.88 -11.25
C GLU A 67 -1.42 -15.85 -11.19
N ALA A 68 -0.82 -14.66 -11.12
CA ALA A 68 0.63 -14.53 -10.99
C ALA A 68 1.16 -15.22 -9.73
N GLN A 69 0.43 -15.09 -8.61
CA GLN A 69 0.77 -15.72 -7.35
C GLN A 69 0.57 -17.25 -7.39
N VAL A 70 -0.57 -17.71 -7.92
CA VAL A 70 -0.88 -19.15 -8.01
C VAL A 70 0.05 -19.89 -8.95
N GLN A 71 0.46 -19.24 -10.05
CA GLN A 71 1.41 -19.80 -11.00
C GLN A 71 2.86 -19.74 -10.53
N SER A 72 3.14 -19.07 -9.41
CA SER A 72 4.49 -18.87 -8.85
C SER A 72 5.48 -18.45 -9.94
N LEU A 73 5.17 -17.36 -10.65
CA LEU A 73 5.96 -16.90 -11.79
C LEU A 73 7.45 -16.78 -11.44
N GLN A 74 8.29 -17.30 -12.33
CA GLN A 74 9.73 -17.31 -12.11
C GLN A 74 10.38 -16.05 -12.67
N LEU A 75 11.50 -15.66 -12.08
CA LEU A 75 12.33 -14.59 -12.62
C LEU A 75 12.84 -15.02 -14.01
N GLY A 76 12.62 -14.21 -15.03
CA GLY A 76 13.05 -14.58 -16.39
C GLY A 76 14.58 -14.68 -16.52
N ARG A 77 15.33 -13.98 -15.68
CA ARG A 77 16.80 -14.06 -15.56
C ARG A 77 17.32 -15.25 -14.72
N LYS A 78 16.44 -16.09 -14.18
CA LYS A 78 16.83 -17.25 -13.37
C LYS A 78 17.72 -18.20 -14.22
N PRO A 79 18.95 -18.54 -13.81
CA PRO A 79 19.89 -19.29 -14.64
C PRO A 79 19.39 -20.68 -15.07
N ASP A 80 18.54 -21.30 -14.26
CA ASP A 80 17.99 -22.65 -14.43
C ASP A 80 16.49 -22.64 -14.78
N ILE A 81 15.98 -21.55 -15.36
CA ILE A 81 14.58 -21.46 -15.79
C ILE A 81 14.29 -22.42 -16.94
N THR A 82 13.32 -23.31 -16.74
CA THR A 82 12.84 -24.29 -17.71
C THR A 82 11.98 -23.62 -18.80
N ASP A 83 11.88 -24.27 -19.96
CA ASP A 83 11.03 -23.75 -21.04
C ASP A 83 9.54 -23.71 -20.65
N ALA A 84 9.09 -24.63 -19.80
CA ALA A 84 7.73 -24.62 -19.26
C ALA A 84 7.46 -23.41 -18.33
N GLU A 85 8.42 -23.02 -17.48
CA GLU A 85 8.32 -21.82 -16.64
C GLU A 85 8.32 -20.53 -17.50
N LYS A 86 9.13 -20.50 -18.57
CA LYS A 86 9.11 -19.39 -19.54
C LYS A 86 7.76 -19.28 -20.24
N GLU A 87 7.22 -20.40 -20.73
CA GLU A 87 5.91 -20.45 -21.40
C GLU A 87 4.78 -20.04 -20.47
N THR A 88 4.81 -20.49 -19.21
CA THR A 88 3.84 -20.08 -18.18
C THR A 88 3.87 -18.56 -17.99
N SER A 89 5.08 -18.00 -17.83
CA SER A 89 5.27 -16.56 -17.66
C SER A 89 4.82 -15.76 -18.89
N GLU A 90 5.10 -16.26 -20.09
CA GLU A 90 4.67 -15.61 -21.33
C GLU A 90 3.14 -15.67 -21.52
N SER A 91 2.51 -16.80 -21.20
CA SER A 91 1.05 -16.95 -21.25
C SER A 91 0.36 -15.95 -20.33
N TRP A 92 0.87 -15.77 -19.11
CA TRP A 92 0.37 -14.75 -18.20
C TRP A 92 0.59 -13.32 -18.74
N ARG A 93 1.79 -13.00 -19.25
CA ARG A 93 2.06 -11.68 -19.85
C ARG A 93 1.19 -11.40 -21.08
N ALA A 94 0.87 -12.41 -21.89
CA ALA A 94 -0.03 -12.27 -23.02
C ALA A 94 -1.41 -11.80 -22.58
N ARG A 95 -1.95 -12.39 -21.51
CA ARG A 95 -3.23 -11.96 -20.94
C ARG A 95 -3.19 -10.54 -20.36
N VAL A 96 -2.06 -10.15 -19.74
CA VAL A 96 -1.86 -8.76 -19.30
C VAL A 96 -1.97 -7.80 -20.50
N ARG A 97 -1.35 -8.14 -21.65
CA ARG A 97 -1.40 -7.30 -22.86
C ARG A 97 -2.78 -7.25 -23.51
N GLU A 98 -3.59 -8.30 -23.35
CA GLU A 98 -4.95 -8.37 -23.87
C GLU A 98 -5.98 -7.61 -23.03
N LEU A 99 -5.65 -7.20 -21.81
CA LEU A 99 -6.57 -6.41 -20.99
C LEU A 99 -6.94 -5.09 -21.67
N PRO A 100 -8.19 -4.63 -21.55
CA PRO A 100 -8.52 -3.24 -21.87
C PRO A 100 -7.89 -2.31 -20.84
N THR A 101 -7.50 -1.10 -21.27
CA THR A 101 -7.15 -0.03 -20.34
C THR A 101 -8.40 0.43 -19.58
N ILE A 102 -8.49 0.06 -18.30
CA ILE A 102 -9.66 0.35 -17.46
C ILE A 102 -9.58 1.80 -16.96
N PRO A 103 -10.64 2.61 -17.14
CA PRO A 103 -10.67 4.00 -16.64
C PRO A 103 -10.59 4.06 -15.11
N THR A 104 -9.82 5.02 -14.59
CA THR A 104 -9.56 5.18 -13.14
C THR A 104 -10.49 6.20 -12.45
N THR A 105 -11.43 6.80 -13.19
CA THR A 105 -12.28 7.91 -12.71
C THR A 105 -13.06 7.59 -11.43
N VAL A 106 -13.55 6.35 -11.29
CA VAL A 106 -14.28 5.90 -10.08
C VAL A 106 -13.33 5.73 -8.88
N LEU A 107 -12.07 5.37 -9.10
CA LEU A 107 -11.08 5.21 -8.03
C LEU A 107 -10.77 6.54 -7.35
N MET A 108 -10.74 7.64 -8.12
CA MET A 108 -10.40 8.99 -7.64
C MET A 108 -11.29 9.50 -6.50
N GLN A 109 -12.41 8.84 -6.25
CA GLN A 109 -13.38 9.20 -5.20
C GLN A 109 -13.08 8.54 -3.85
N SER A 110 -12.13 7.60 -3.76
CA SER A 110 -11.84 6.87 -2.54
C SER A 110 -10.36 6.55 -2.41
N GLU A 111 -9.76 7.03 -1.34
CA GLU A 111 -8.36 6.75 -1.05
C GLU A 111 -8.08 5.26 -0.79
N LEU A 112 -9.04 4.54 -0.19
CA LEU A 112 -8.94 3.09 -0.02
C LEU A 112 -8.88 2.36 -1.37
N LEU A 113 -9.72 2.76 -2.33
CA LEU A 113 -9.69 2.21 -3.68
C LEU A 113 -8.39 2.55 -4.40
N LEU A 114 -7.90 3.78 -4.27
CA LEU A 114 -6.63 4.20 -4.86
C LEU A 114 -5.45 3.42 -4.29
N ARG A 115 -5.36 3.28 -2.96
CA ARG A 115 -4.28 2.52 -2.29
C ARG A 115 -4.28 1.06 -2.75
N ARG A 116 -5.45 0.41 -2.80
CA ARG A 116 -5.53 -0.97 -3.31
C ARG A 116 -5.19 -1.05 -4.80
N ALA A 117 -5.62 -0.10 -5.62
CA ALA A 117 -5.32 -0.09 -7.05
C ALA A 117 -3.82 0.16 -7.32
N HIS A 118 -3.18 1.03 -6.54
CA HIS A 118 -1.73 1.20 -6.57
C HIS A 118 -1.01 -0.11 -6.23
N HIS A 119 -1.39 -0.75 -5.11
CA HIS A 119 -0.87 -2.07 -4.73
C HIS A 119 -0.97 -3.07 -5.88
N VAL A 120 -2.18 -3.31 -6.39
CA VAL A 120 -2.39 -4.32 -7.44
C VAL A 120 -1.60 -4.02 -8.71
N LEU A 121 -1.68 -2.79 -9.23
CA LEU A 121 -1.03 -2.44 -10.50
C LEU A 121 0.49 -2.37 -10.39
N ALA A 122 1.03 -1.89 -9.26
CA ALA A 122 2.47 -1.91 -9.01
C ALA A 122 2.99 -3.36 -8.94
N TRP A 123 2.27 -4.25 -8.24
CA TRP A 123 2.62 -5.67 -8.19
C TRP A 123 2.54 -6.36 -9.56
N LEU A 124 1.47 -6.13 -10.33
CA LEU A 124 1.35 -6.62 -11.71
C LEU A 124 2.50 -6.13 -12.59
N MET A 125 2.88 -4.86 -12.46
CA MET A 125 4.01 -4.27 -13.17
C MET A 125 5.31 -5.01 -12.83
N HIS A 126 5.58 -5.26 -11.55
CA HIS A 126 6.77 -5.99 -11.10
C HIS A 126 6.79 -7.44 -11.57
N PHE A 127 5.67 -8.17 -11.49
CA PHE A 127 5.56 -9.51 -12.08
C PHE A 127 5.82 -9.50 -13.59
N TYR A 128 5.31 -8.49 -14.29
CA TYR A 128 5.54 -8.34 -15.73
C TYR A 128 7.02 -8.13 -16.04
N ILE A 129 7.66 -7.12 -15.44
CA ILE A 129 9.07 -6.79 -15.69
C ILE A 129 9.99 -7.96 -15.33
N HIS A 130 9.80 -8.55 -14.14
CA HIS A 130 10.74 -9.55 -13.63
C HIS A 130 10.58 -10.93 -14.23
N SER A 131 9.46 -11.20 -14.91
CA SER A 131 9.26 -12.44 -15.65
C SER A 131 9.75 -12.36 -17.11
N LEU A 132 10.16 -11.18 -17.61
CA LEU A 132 10.64 -11.01 -18.99
C LEU A 132 11.89 -11.87 -19.28
N PRO A 133 12.01 -12.44 -20.49
CA PRO A 133 13.21 -13.15 -20.91
C PRO A 133 14.46 -12.27 -20.82
N PRO A 134 15.65 -12.84 -20.54
CA PRO A 134 16.89 -12.08 -20.38
C PRO A 134 17.38 -11.43 -21.69
N ASP A 135 16.95 -11.95 -22.83
CA ASP A 135 17.31 -11.45 -24.16
C ASP A 135 16.45 -10.25 -24.60
N ASP A 136 15.47 -9.85 -23.79
CA ASP A 136 14.60 -8.71 -24.09
C ASP A 136 15.33 -7.41 -23.75
N ALA A 137 15.82 -6.72 -24.79
CA ALA A 137 16.68 -5.55 -24.64
C ALA A 137 15.94 -4.31 -24.13
N ASP A 138 14.63 -4.22 -24.38
CA ASP A 138 13.79 -3.07 -24.04
C ASP A 138 12.58 -3.50 -23.18
N VAL A 139 12.56 -3.06 -21.92
CA VAL A 139 11.44 -3.30 -21.01
C VAL A 139 10.26 -2.40 -21.42
N HIS A 140 9.27 -2.97 -22.12
CA HIS A 140 8.04 -2.27 -22.49
C HIS A 140 6.83 -2.83 -21.71
N ILE A 141 6.33 -2.03 -20.77
CA ILE A 141 5.18 -2.38 -19.92
C ILE A 141 3.89 -1.94 -20.65
N PRO A 142 2.87 -2.81 -20.76
CA PRO A 142 1.70 -2.53 -21.60
C PRO A 142 0.77 -1.46 -21.00
N ALA A 143 0.10 -0.74 -21.88
CA ALA A 143 -0.84 0.35 -21.55
C ALA A 143 -1.93 0.02 -20.50
N PRO A 144 -2.48 -1.22 -20.44
CA PRO A 144 -3.46 -1.60 -19.42
C PRO A 144 -2.93 -1.56 -17.98
N ILE A 145 -1.61 -1.59 -17.79
CA ILE A 145 -0.95 -1.38 -16.49
C ILE A 145 -0.47 0.08 -16.37
N THR A 146 0.31 0.56 -17.35
CA THR A 146 1.05 1.83 -17.19
C THR A 146 0.15 3.05 -17.09
N ILE A 147 -0.88 3.15 -17.93
CA ILE A 147 -1.78 4.30 -17.95
C ILE A 147 -2.52 4.46 -16.62
N PRO A 148 -3.25 3.44 -16.11
CA PRO A 148 -3.96 3.59 -14.84
C PRO A 148 -3.00 3.75 -13.66
N LEU A 149 -1.86 3.04 -13.64
CA LEU A 149 -0.88 3.17 -12.56
C LEU A 149 -0.36 4.61 -12.46
N LEU A 150 0.04 5.23 -13.57
CA LEU A 150 0.53 6.61 -13.57
C LEU A 150 -0.53 7.61 -13.10
N GLN A 151 -1.79 7.43 -13.48
CA GLN A 151 -2.89 8.28 -13.01
C GLN A 151 -3.10 8.16 -11.50
N ILE A 152 -3.07 6.94 -10.97
CA ILE A 152 -3.20 6.67 -9.53
C ILE A 152 -2.00 7.23 -8.76
N CYS A 153 -0.79 7.06 -9.27
CA CYS A 153 0.45 7.59 -8.71
C CYS A 153 0.41 9.12 -8.56
N VAL A 154 -0.09 9.84 -9.59
CA VAL A 154 -0.27 11.29 -9.51
C VAL A 154 -1.23 11.65 -8.37
N GLN A 155 -2.35 10.94 -8.25
CA GLN A 155 -3.36 11.22 -7.22
C GLN A 155 -2.86 10.92 -5.80
N LEU A 156 -2.13 9.82 -5.62
CA LEU A 156 -1.58 9.41 -4.32
C LEU A 156 -0.26 10.11 -3.97
N GLN A 157 0.37 10.79 -4.94
CA GLN A 157 1.74 11.30 -4.85
C GLN A 157 2.77 10.21 -4.56
N LEU A 158 2.58 9.04 -5.17
CA LEU A 158 3.47 7.89 -5.05
C LEU A 158 4.21 7.64 -6.38
N PRO A 159 5.43 7.08 -6.33
CA PRO A 159 6.11 6.64 -7.54
C PRO A 159 5.42 5.39 -8.14
N PRO A 160 5.51 5.15 -9.47
CA PRO A 160 4.97 3.95 -10.12
C PRO A 160 5.87 2.75 -9.90
N VAL A 161 6.00 2.31 -8.65
CA VAL A 161 6.80 1.17 -8.19
C VAL A 161 6.20 0.67 -6.89
N VAL A 162 6.34 -0.63 -6.58
CA VAL A 162 6.01 -1.13 -5.25
C VAL A 162 6.81 -0.36 -4.20
N THR A 163 6.10 0.16 -3.21
CA THR A 163 6.63 0.94 -2.09
C THR A 163 6.50 0.18 -0.78
N TYR A 164 7.12 0.70 0.29
CA TYR A 164 6.91 0.16 1.64
C TYR A 164 5.43 0.18 2.07
N SER A 165 4.67 1.20 1.65
CA SER A 165 3.24 1.24 1.92
C SER A 165 2.47 0.09 1.27
N ASP A 166 2.88 -0.34 0.06
CA ASP A 166 2.25 -1.48 -0.61
C ASP A 166 2.64 -2.78 0.10
N ASP A 167 3.93 -3.05 0.28
CA ASP A 167 4.41 -4.34 0.81
C ASP A 167 4.12 -4.58 2.29
N VAL A 168 3.91 -3.51 3.07
CA VAL A 168 3.75 -3.59 4.53
C VAL A 168 2.45 -2.97 5.01
N LEU A 169 2.26 -1.66 4.82
CA LEU A 169 1.15 -0.94 5.46
C LEU A 169 -0.23 -1.38 4.94
N TYR A 170 -0.32 -1.69 3.64
CA TYR A 170 -1.56 -2.08 2.95
C TYR A 170 -1.61 -3.55 2.52
N ASN A 171 -0.61 -4.37 2.90
CA ASN A 171 -0.51 -5.80 2.56
C ASN A 171 -0.66 -6.71 3.77
N TRP A 172 -1.69 -6.48 4.59
CA TRP A 172 -1.97 -7.36 5.73
C TRP A 172 -3.45 -7.65 5.90
N ALA A 173 -3.73 -8.79 6.53
CA ALA A 173 -5.06 -9.15 7.01
C ALA A 173 -4.95 -9.94 8.32
N LEU A 174 -6.09 -10.10 8.99
CA LEU A 174 -6.16 -10.95 10.18
C LEU A 174 -6.10 -12.43 9.78
N LYS A 175 -5.32 -13.23 10.53
CA LYS A 175 -5.33 -14.70 10.41
C LYS A 175 -6.65 -15.27 10.89
N GLN A 176 -7.19 -14.72 11.98
CA GLN A 176 -8.46 -15.08 12.58
C GLN A 176 -9.28 -13.82 12.87
N PRO A 177 -10.62 -13.85 12.72
CA PRO A 177 -11.47 -12.73 13.11
C PRO A 177 -11.19 -12.31 14.56
N SER A 178 -11.03 -11.01 14.79
CA SER A 178 -10.80 -10.44 16.12
C SER A 178 -11.44 -9.07 16.21
N THR A 179 -11.97 -8.75 17.38
CA THR A 179 -12.47 -7.41 17.73
C THR A 179 -11.44 -6.59 18.49
N GLN A 180 -10.23 -7.13 18.70
CA GLN A 180 -9.14 -6.42 19.36
C GLN A 180 -8.62 -5.28 18.49
N THR A 181 -8.45 -4.11 19.07
CA THR A 181 -7.87 -2.94 18.41
C THR A 181 -6.84 -2.29 19.35
N PRO A 182 -5.60 -2.02 18.92
CA PRO A 182 -5.02 -2.44 17.63
C PRO A 182 -4.96 -3.98 17.51
N PRO A 183 -4.89 -4.53 16.29
CA PRO A 183 -4.82 -5.97 16.10
C PRO A 183 -3.59 -6.55 16.79
N SER A 184 -3.72 -7.77 17.33
CA SER A 184 -2.56 -8.49 17.87
C SER A 184 -1.49 -8.68 16.79
N PRO A 185 -0.22 -8.30 17.04
CA PRO A 185 0.88 -8.49 16.08
C PRO A 185 1.06 -9.96 15.62
N ASP A 186 0.58 -10.94 16.40
CA ASP A 186 0.66 -12.35 16.07
C ASP A 186 -0.48 -12.84 15.15
N ASN A 187 -1.56 -12.07 15.06
CA ASN A 187 -2.74 -12.36 14.26
C ASN A 187 -2.68 -11.74 12.85
N LEU A 188 -1.49 -11.38 12.34
CA LEU A 188 -1.31 -10.75 11.03
C LEU A 188 -0.71 -11.71 9.99
N ARG A 189 -1.26 -11.72 8.78
CA ARG A 189 -0.74 -12.42 7.59
C ARG A 189 -0.67 -11.49 6.39
N SER A 190 0.18 -11.79 5.40
CA SER A 190 0.25 -10.98 4.18
C SER A 190 -0.91 -11.29 3.23
N LEU A 191 -1.26 -10.34 2.37
CA LEU A 191 -2.27 -10.50 1.32
C LEU A 191 -1.67 -10.95 -0.01
N THR A 192 -0.47 -10.47 -0.32
CA THR A 192 0.22 -10.64 -1.60
C THR A 192 1.70 -10.92 -1.36
N LEU A 193 2.24 -11.90 -2.09
CA LEU A 193 3.64 -12.35 -2.05
C LEU A 193 4.13 -12.60 -3.49
N PHE A 194 5.39 -12.28 -3.79
CA PHE A 194 5.98 -12.51 -5.11
C PHE A 194 6.39 -13.98 -5.28
N SER A 195 7.07 -14.52 -4.26
CA SER A 195 7.60 -15.88 -4.24
C SER A 195 6.71 -16.86 -3.49
N GLY A 196 5.82 -16.35 -2.62
CA GLY A 196 4.99 -17.17 -1.74
C GLY A 196 5.79 -17.90 -0.65
N THR A 197 7.05 -17.53 -0.44
CA THR A 197 7.92 -18.20 0.52
C THR A 197 7.63 -17.73 1.95
N PRO A 198 7.82 -18.59 2.96
CA PRO A 198 7.68 -18.18 4.36
C PRO A 198 8.65 -17.07 4.76
N ASP A 199 9.84 -17.04 4.17
CA ASP A 199 10.87 -16.02 4.44
C ASP A 199 10.43 -14.64 3.94
N GLU A 200 9.80 -14.59 2.76
CA GLU A 200 9.20 -13.35 2.22
C GLU A 200 8.05 -12.86 3.09
N GLU A 201 7.10 -13.73 3.46
CA GLU A 201 6.00 -13.33 4.34
C GLU A 201 6.52 -12.86 5.71
N ALA A 202 7.53 -13.53 6.25
CA ALA A 202 8.17 -13.13 7.49
C ALA A 202 8.82 -11.74 7.39
N PHE A 203 9.40 -11.39 6.25
CA PHE A 203 9.98 -10.07 6.00
C PHE A 203 8.92 -8.96 6.09
N TYR A 204 7.78 -9.13 5.41
CA TYR A 204 6.68 -8.16 5.44
C TYR A 204 6.00 -8.08 6.81
N ILE A 205 5.65 -9.22 7.41
CA ILE A 205 4.95 -9.24 8.69
C ILE A 205 5.83 -8.78 9.84
N THR A 206 7.12 -9.08 9.83
CA THR A 206 8.04 -8.53 10.84
C THR A 206 8.11 -7.01 10.74
N SER A 207 8.13 -6.46 9.53
CA SER A 207 8.07 -5.02 9.30
C SER A 207 6.77 -4.41 9.85
N ALA A 208 5.61 -5.00 9.54
CA ALA A 208 4.31 -4.55 10.08
C ALA A 208 4.25 -4.60 11.63
N ARG A 209 4.85 -5.63 12.24
CA ARG A 209 4.95 -5.76 13.70
C ARG A 209 5.83 -4.67 14.31
N CYS A 210 6.90 -4.28 13.63
CA CYS A 210 7.74 -3.17 14.06
C CYS A 210 6.96 -1.85 14.02
N GLU A 211 6.19 -1.60 12.96
CA GLU A 211 5.33 -0.40 12.87
C GLU A 211 4.32 -0.31 14.02
N LEU A 212 3.61 -1.40 14.32
CA LEU A 212 2.67 -1.45 15.45
C LEU A 212 3.34 -1.21 16.81
N ARG A 213 4.61 -1.62 16.97
CA ARG A 213 5.38 -1.37 18.20
C ARG A 213 5.98 0.03 18.24
N GLY A 214 6.22 0.65 17.08
CA GLY A 214 6.78 1.99 16.92
C GLY A 214 5.92 3.10 17.53
N VAL A 215 4.62 2.83 17.76
CA VAL A 215 3.69 3.74 18.44
C VAL A 215 4.23 4.24 19.78
N ALA A 216 4.85 3.36 20.57
CA ALA A 216 5.43 3.75 21.85
C ALA A 216 6.55 4.79 21.70
N ALA A 217 7.32 4.73 20.61
CA ALA A 217 8.34 5.73 20.32
C ALA A 217 7.71 7.06 19.88
N LEU A 218 6.64 7.02 19.07
CA LEU A 218 5.89 8.22 18.67
C LEU A 218 5.28 8.94 19.87
N ASP A 219 4.77 8.20 20.86
CA ASP A 219 4.26 8.80 22.10
C ASP A 219 5.37 9.50 22.90
N ILE A 220 6.55 8.89 23.04
CA ILE A 220 7.71 9.53 23.68
C ILE A 220 8.12 10.80 22.93
N MET A 221 8.16 10.77 21.59
CA MET A 221 8.49 11.95 20.77
C MET A 221 7.48 13.08 21.00
N ARG A 222 6.18 12.75 21.10
CA ARG A 222 5.12 13.73 21.37
C ARG A 222 5.27 14.38 22.74
N ASP A 223 5.54 13.57 23.77
CA ASP A 223 5.75 14.04 25.14
C ASP A 223 6.98 14.95 25.28
N TRP A 224 7.99 14.76 24.45
CA TRP A 224 9.18 15.62 24.42
C TRP A 224 8.92 16.98 23.78
N VAL A 225 8.06 17.05 22.76
CA VAL A 225 7.78 18.29 22.03
C VAL A 225 6.74 19.16 22.74
N VAL A 226 5.81 18.56 23.49
CA VAL A 226 4.80 19.28 24.29
C VAL A 226 5.22 19.29 25.77
N PRO A 227 5.86 20.36 26.28
CA PRO A 227 6.28 20.40 27.67
C PRO A 227 5.07 20.28 28.61
N ARG A 228 5.17 19.38 29.58
CA ARG A 228 4.16 19.24 30.65
C ARG A 228 4.06 20.57 31.42
N PRO A 229 2.85 21.03 31.79
CA PRO A 229 2.67 22.28 32.55
C PRO A 229 3.49 22.32 33.85
N GLU A 230 3.79 21.15 34.41
CA GLU A 230 4.44 21.00 35.71
C GLU A 230 5.95 21.28 35.67
N THR A 231 6.62 21.15 34.50
CA THR A 231 8.08 21.34 34.44
C THR A 231 8.54 22.80 34.42
N PHE A 232 7.63 23.77 34.23
CA PHE A 232 8.00 25.20 34.26
C PHE A 232 7.98 25.78 35.68
N HIS A 233 7.15 25.24 36.58
CA HIS A 233 7.04 25.74 37.95
C HIS A 233 8.20 25.28 38.85
N ASP A 234 8.70 24.05 38.64
CA ASP A 234 9.79 23.49 39.43
C ASP A 234 11.18 24.00 39.02
N MET A 235 11.34 24.51 37.80
CA MET A 235 12.60 25.07 37.32
C MET A 235 12.88 26.50 37.80
N LEU A 236 11.87 27.21 38.31
CA LEU A 236 11.99 28.58 38.83
C LEU A 236 11.99 28.66 40.37
N ALA A 237 11.90 27.50 41.05
CA ALA A 237 11.89 27.41 42.51
C ALA A 237 13.22 26.90 43.12
N GLY A 238 14.29 26.83 42.31
CA GLY A 238 15.66 26.45 42.73
C GLY A 238 16.62 27.62 42.74
#